data_AF-A0A6P5JWK6-F1
#
_entry.id   AF-A0A6P5JWK6-F1
#
_cell.length_a   1.000
_cell.length_b   1.000
_cell.length_c   1.000
_cell.angle_alpha   90.00
_cell.angle_beta   90.00
_cell.angle_gamma   90.00
#
_symmetry.space_group_name_H-M   'P 1'
#
loop_
_entity.id
_entity.type
_entity.pdbx_description
1 polymer ?
#
loop_
_entity_poly.entity_id
_entity_poly.type
_entity_poly.pdbx_seq_one_letter_code
_entity_poly.pdbx_strand_id
1 'polypeptide(L)'
;MNFSGKYQLQSQENFEAFLKAAGLPDDIIQKRKDTRGMSEIVQNGNHFKFIVNNDNQIQVNEFTLGEECELTAPTGEKVKSQL
;
A
#
# COMPACT_ATOMS: atom_id res chain seq x y z
N MET A 1 -2.40 -20.03 1.62
CA MET A 1 -3.56 -19.13 1.82
C MET A 1 -3.81 -18.39 0.52
N ASN A 2 -5.08 -18.13 0.18
CA ASN A 2 -5.44 -17.31 -0.98
C ASN A 2 -5.74 -15.90 -0.45
N PHE A 3 -4.91 -14.93 -0.81
CA PHE A 3 -5.10 -13.53 -0.43
C PHE A 3 -5.96 -12.76 -1.43
N SER A 4 -6.42 -13.41 -2.50
CA SER A 4 -7.19 -12.72 -3.54
C SER A 4 -8.54 -12.23 -3.00
N GLY A 5 -8.82 -10.94 -3.20
CA GLY A 5 -10.05 -10.32 -2.72
C GLY A 5 -9.98 -8.80 -2.70
N LYS A 6 -11.12 -8.19 -2.35
CA LYS A 6 -11.25 -6.75 -2.12
C LYS A 6 -11.40 -6.50 -0.63
N TYR A 7 -10.64 -5.54 -0.14
CA TYR A 7 -10.50 -5.20 1.26
C TYR A 7 -10.81 -3.71 1.43
N GLN A 8 -11.69 -3.40 2.37
CA GLN A 8 -11.96 -2.02 2.74
C GLN A 8 -11.31 -1.76 4.10
N LEU A 9 -10.60 -0.63 4.21
CA LEU A 9 -10.04 -0.23 5.49
C LEU A 9 -11.16 0.02 6.51
N GLN A 10 -11.21 -0.80 7.57
CA GLN A 10 -12.13 -0.60 8.69
C GLN A 10 -11.56 0.34 9.76
N SER A 11 -10.33 0.08 10.18
CA SER A 11 -9.64 0.85 11.21
C SER A 11 -8.14 0.81 10.99
N GLN A 12 -7.45 1.82 11.50
CA GLN A 12 -5.99 1.91 11.51
C GLN A 12 -5.54 2.54 12.83
N GLU A 13 -4.46 2.01 13.39
CA GLU A 13 -3.88 2.48 14.65
C GLU A 13 -2.43 2.91 14.40
N ASN A 14 -2.01 4.02 15.01
CA ASN A 14 -0.64 4.57 14.89
C ASN A 14 -0.20 4.93 13.45
N PHE A 15 -1.11 5.04 12.50
CA PHE A 15 -0.78 5.37 11.10
C PHE A 15 -0.10 6.74 10.95
N GLU A 16 -0.55 7.75 11.67
CA GLU A 16 0.10 9.08 11.67
C GLU A 16 1.52 9.03 12.23
N ALA A 17 1.71 8.31 13.34
CA ALA A 17 3.03 8.16 13.96
C ALA A 17 4.00 7.44 13.01
N PHE A 18 3.53 6.42 12.30
CA PHE A 18 4.31 5.73 11.27
C PHE A 18 4.72 6.67 10.12
N LEU A 19 3.77 7.43 9.55
CA LEU A 19 4.09 8.36 8.45
C LEU A 19 5.03 9.47 8.90
N LYS A 20 4.90 9.95 10.14
CA LYS A 20 5.80 10.95 10.72
C LYS A 20 7.21 10.39 10.91
N ALA A 21 7.33 9.15 11.39
CA ALA A 21 8.62 8.47 11.50
C ALA A 21 9.27 8.19 10.13
N ALA A 22 8.44 7.98 9.10
CA ALA A 22 8.89 7.86 7.70
C ALA A 22 9.29 9.22 7.07
N GLY A 23 9.18 10.33 7.79
CA GLY A 23 9.65 11.64 7.35
C GLY A 23 8.66 12.45 6.51
N LEU A 24 7.38 12.08 6.50
CA LEU A 24 6.38 12.84 5.74
C LEU A 24 5.99 14.13 6.47
N PRO A 25 5.78 15.23 5.74
CA PRO A 25 5.28 16.46 6.35
C PRO A 25 3.79 16.32 6.76
N ASP A 26 3.43 17.01 7.85
CA ASP A 26 2.15 16.84 8.55
C ASP A 26 0.93 17.15 7.64
N ASP A 27 1.07 18.02 6.64
CA ASP A 27 0.02 18.35 5.66
C ASP A 27 -0.32 17.18 4.72
N ILE A 28 0.67 16.36 4.37
CA ILE A 28 0.48 15.12 3.59
C ILE A 28 -0.10 14.02 4.47
N ILE A 29 0.33 13.94 5.74
CA ILE A 29 -0.16 12.95 6.71
C ILE A 29 -1.67 13.10 6.92
N GLN A 30 -2.16 14.32 7.16
CA GLN A 30 -3.60 14.55 7.38
C GLN A 30 -4.44 14.13 6.17
N LYS A 31 -3.99 14.46 4.95
CA LYS A 31 -4.69 14.03 3.71
C LYS A 31 -4.79 12.51 3.60
N ARG A 32 -3.74 11.78 4.00
CA ARG A 32 -3.71 10.32 3.90
C ARG A 32 -4.47 9.62 5.04
N LYS A 33 -4.54 10.23 6.23
CA LYS A 33 -5.22 9.66 7.39
C LYS A 33 -6.73 9.49 7.18
N ASP A 34 -7.37 10.49 6.57
CA ASP A 34 -8.83 10.50 6.39
C ASP A 34 -9.30 9.69 5.18
N THR A 35 -8.37 9.19 4.36
CA THR A 35 -8.71 8.44 3.15
C THR A 35 -9.10 6.99 3.50
N ARG A 36 -10.33 6.61 3.17
CA ARG A 36 -10.79 5.22 3.31
C ARG A 36 -10.41 4.43 2.06
N GLY A 37 -9.17 3.93 2.03
CA GLY A 37 -8.67 3.15 0.91
C GLY A 37 -9.38 1.80 0.75
N MET A 38 -9.67 1.41 -0.49
CA MET A 38 -9.98 0.04 -0.88
C MET A 38 -8.71 -0.61 -1.45
N SER A 39 -8.36 -1.79 -0.99
CA SER A 39 -7.25 -2.57 -1.54
C SER A 39 -7.79 -3.81 -2.24
N GLU A 40 -7.30 -4.12 -3.43
CA GLU A 40 -7.59 -5.36 -4.15
C GLU A 40 -6.30 -6.14 -4.33
N ILE A 41 -6.34 -7.43 -3.98
CA ILE A 41 -5.24 -8.35 -4.14
C ILE A 41 -5.64 -9.37 -5.19
N VAL A 42 -4.77 -9.60 -6.16
CA VAL A 42 -4.88 -10.68 -7.14
C VAL A 42 -3.64 -11.56 -7.00
N GLN A 43 -3.85 -12.81 -6.62
CA GLN A 43 -2.77 -13.79 -6.45
C GLN A 43 -2.85 -14.87 -7.54
N ASN A 44 -1.80 -14.95 -8.34
CA ASN A 44 -1.61 -15.94 -9.40
C ASN A 44 -0.36 -16.80 -9.08
N GLY A 45 -0.54 -17.82 -8.24
CA GLY A 45 0.59 -18.61 -7.74
C GLY A 45 1.52 -17.77 -6.86
N ASN A 46 2.76 -17.56 -7.34
CA ASN A 46 3.77 -16.74 -6.67
C ASN A 46 3.76 -15.27 -7.13
N HIS A 47 2.91 -14.94 -8.11
CA HIS A 47 2.79 -13.59 -8.63
C HIS A 47 1.61 -12.88 -7.97
N PHE A 48 1.85 -11.67 -7.51
CA PHE A 48 0.90 -10.87 -6.76
C PHE A 48 0.75 -9.50 -7.40
N LYS A 49 -0.49 -9.06 -7.49
CA LYS A 49 -0.85 -7.70 -7.86
C LYS A 49 -1.66 -7.09 -6.73
N PHE A 50 -1.11 -6.02 -6.16
CA PHE A 50 -1.69 -5.25 -5.06
C PHE A 50 -2.13 -3.89 -5.59
N ILE A 51 -3.44 -3.68 -5.62
CA ILE A 51 -4.06 -2.46 -6.11
C ILE A 51 -4.61 -1.70 -4.91
N VAL A 52 -4.12 -0.49 -4.64
CA VAL A 52 -4.65 0.39 -3.60
C VAL A 52 -5.39 1.52 -4.29
N ASN A 53 -6.68 1.63 -4.02
CA ASN A 53 -7.53 2.71 -4.47
C ASN A 53 -7.84 3.62 -3.28
N ASN A 54 -7.19 4.78 -3.29
CA ASN A 54 -7.47 5.89 -2.38
C ASN A 54 -8.31 6.91 -3.15
N ASP A 55 -9.22 7.64 -2.49
CA ASP A 55 -10.22 8.52 -3.12
C ASP A 55 -9.65 9.46 -4.21
N ASN A 56 -8.36 9.78 -4.15
CA ASN A 56 -7.66 10.65 -5.10
C ASN A 56 -6.58 9.94 -5.97
N GLN A 57 -6.22 8.68 -5.71
CA GLN A 57 -5.12 8.00 -6.38
C GLN A 57 -5.28 6.49 -6.41
N ILE A 58 -5.09 5.90 -7.59
CA ILE A 58 -4.96 4.45 -7.76
C ILE A 58 -3.47 4.12 -7.87
N GLN A 59 -3.02 3.22 -7.01
CA GLN A 59 -1.67 2.70 -6.98
C GLN A 59 -1.70 1.20 -7.27
N VAL A 60 -0.81 0.75 -8.15
CA VAL A 60 -0.69 -0.67 -8.52
C VAL A 60 0.75 -1.10 -8.29
N ASN A 61 0.92 -2.11 -7.45
CA ASN A 61 2.18 -2.76 -7.14
C ASN A 61 2.10 -4.21 -7.61
N GLU A 62 3.06 -4.67 -8.38
CA GLU A 62 3.08 -6.01 -8.95
C GLU A 62 4.44 -6.65 -8.65
N PHE A 63 4.43 -7.85 -8.09
CA PHE A 63 5.63 -8.53 -7.61
C PHE A 63 5.51 -10.04 -7.65
N THR A 64 6.67 -10.70 -7.69
CA THR A 64 6.80 -12.16 -7.62
C THR A 64 7.55 -12.51 -6.34
N LEU A 65 7.04 -13.46 -5.57
CA LEU A 65 7.71 -13.91 -4.35
C LEU A 65 9.10 -14.50 -4.66
N GLY A 66 10.09 -14.09 -3.87
CA GLY A 66 11.48 -14.49 -4.01
C GLY A 66 12.30 -13.64 -5.00
N GLU A 67 11.68 -12.73 -5.74
CA GLU A 67 12.35 -11.86 -6.72
C GLU A 67 12.46 -10.41 -6.21
N GLU A 68 13.52 -9.71 -6.62
CA GLU A 68 13.62 -8.27 -6.37
C GLU A 68 12.62 -7.53 -7.27
N CYS A 69 11.86 -6.62 -6.67
CA CYS A 69 10.89 -5.78 -7.38
C CYS A 69 10.97 -4.33 -6.89
N GLU A 70 10.51 -3.41 -7.74
CA GLU A 70 10.35 -2.01 -7.38
C GLU A 70 8.89 -1.77 -6.99
N LEU A 71 8.66 -1.41 -5.74
CA LEU A 71 7.34 -1.13 -5.19
C LEU A 71 7.21 0.34 -4.88
N THR A 72 6.03 0.89 -5.11
CA THR A 72 5.70 2.22 -4.59
C THR A 72 5.25 2.05 -3.14
N ALA A 73 5.92 2.73 -2.21
CA ALA A 73 5.55 2.75 -0.81
C ALA A 73 4.31 3.62 -0.60
N PRO A 74 3.59 3.46 0.53
CA PRO A 74 2.51 4.38 0.91
C PRO A 74 2.96 5.84 1.02
N THR A 75 4.27 6.07 1.18
CA THR A 75 4.90 7.40 1.18
C THR A 75 4.86 8.06 -0.21
N GLY A 76 4.77 7.27 -1.29
CA GLY A 76 4.87 7.70 -2.69
C GLY A 76 6.25 7.46 -3.29
N GLU A 77 7.24 7.11 -2.46
CA GLU A 77 8.59 6.78 -2.92
C GLU A 77 8.64 5.38 -3.50
N LYS A 78 9.53 5.17 -4.45
CA LYS A 78 9.79 3.85 -5.01
C LYS A 78 10.92 3.18 -4.23
N VAL A 79 10.69 1.96 -3.79
CA VAL A 79 11.61 1.18 -2.99
C VAL A 79 11.87 -0.16 -3.65
N LYS A 80 13.11 -0.63 -3.57
CA LYS A 80 13.45 -2.00 -3.93
C LYS A 80 13.14 -2.92 -2.76
N SER A 81 12.42 -3.98 -3.03
CA SER A 81 11.99 -4.95 -2.02
C SER A 81 12.08 -6.37 -2.57
N GLN A 82 12.28 -7.32 -1.66
CA GLN A 82 12.18 -8.75 -1.93
C GLN A 82 11.20 -9.33 -0.90
N LEU A 83 10.13 -9.96 -1.39
CA LEU A 83 9.01 -10.48 -0.61
C LEU A 83 8.95 -12.01 -0.65
#